data_AF-G5SVM4-F1
#
_entry.id   AF-G5SVM4-F1
#
_cell.length_a   1.000
_cell.length_b   1.000
_cell.length_c   1.000
_cell.angle_alpha   90.00
_cell.angle_beta   90.00
_cell.angle_gamma   90.00
#
_symmetry.space_group_name_H-M   'P 1'
#
loop_
_entity.id
_entity.type
_entity.pdbx_description
1 polymer ?
#
loop_
_entity_poly.entity_id
_entity_poly.type
_entity_poly.pdbx_seq_one_letter_code
_entity_poly.pdbx_strand_id
1 'polypeptide(L)'
;MAKQILLGIREQNLNEVAHYLMVYFPYDEEMSSYTDAWMGELYENKYPLVSKGMWSGIINLKTHKLLNWKSEYGDLYLQAKVCDSGTYFLLDKDKKVICKIADYVPNGLIPETTDCGDYIRLRINNDGTIENWPEEPSFSDFLEDADTVEKIDTSIEEEPILDAKMEFTYSQLMAKLLRLPKFLQMEIGKTLIANVLEGFEEEEEE
;
A
#
# COMPACT_ATOMS: atom_id res chain seq x y z
N MET A 1 31.05 6.93 2.84
CA MET A 1 30.80 8.38 2.77
C MET A 1 29.36 8.77 3.15
N ALA A 2 28.45 7.82 3.44
CA ALA A 2 27.03 8.10 3.77
C ALA A 2 26.75 8.86 5.09
N LYS A 3 27.62 8.74 6.11
CA LYS A 3 27.43 9.39 7.42
C LYS A 3 27.45 10.94 7.38
N GLN A 4 27.98 11.55 6.32
CA GLN A 4 28.02 13.02 6.17
C GLN A 4 26.67 13.62 5.75
N ILE A 5 25.79 12.85 5.10
CA ILE A 5 24.47 13.34 4.64
C ILE A 5 23.51 13.47 5.83
N LEU A 6 23.54 12.50 6.75
CA LEU A 6 22.71 12.47 7.97
C LEU A 6 23.02 13.61 8.96
N LEU A 7 24.27 14.08 9.03
CA LEU A 7 24.66 15.19 9.91
C LEU A 7 24.07 16.56 9.50
N GLY A 8 23.46 16.67 8.31
CA GLY A 8 22.94 17.94 7.77
C GLY A 8 21.41 18.12 7.83
N ILE A 9 20.63 17.04 7.94
CA ILE A 9 19.17 17.11 7.93
C ILE A 9 18.68 17.18 9.38
N ARG A 10 18.74 18.38 9.98
CA ARG A 10 17.97 18.65 11.20
C ARG A 10 16.48 18.66 10.81
N GLU A 11 15.59 18.32 11.74
CA GLU A 11 14.11 18.33 11.57
C GLU A 11 13.58 19.55 10.78
N GLN A 12 14.20 20.73 10.99
CA GLN A 12 13.91 21.97 10.26
C GLN A 12 14.05 21.84 8.73
N ASN A 13 14.95 21.00 8.22
CA ASN A 13 15.14 20.80 6.78
C ASN A 13 14.05 19.89 6.19
N LEU A 14 13.64 18.83 6.89
CA LEU A 14 12.59 17.91 6.39
C LEU A 14 11.25 18.61 6.20
N ASN A 15 10.87 19.49 7.13
CA ASN A 15 9.67 20.33 6.99
C ASN A 15 9.66 21.17 5.71
N GLU A 16 10.84 21.56 5.20
CA GLU A 16 10.97 22.38 3.99
C GLU A 16 11.04 21.53 2.72
N VAL A 17 11.78 20.40 2.77
CA VAL A 17 12.04 19.58 1.58
C VAL A 17 10.98 18.52 1.33
N ALA A 18 10.41 17.92 2.38
CA ALA A 18 9.42 16.85 2.25
C ALA A 18 8.07 17.44 1.80
N HIS A 19 7.57 16.93 0.68
CA HIS A 19 6.30 17.34 0.09
C HIS A 19 5.28 16.21 0.10
N TYR A 20 5.75 14.96 0.00
CA TYR A 20 4.89 13.80 0.01
C TYR A 20 5.40 12.73 0.98
N LEU A 21 4.45 11.99 1.53
CA LEU A 21 4.69 10.75 2.24
C LEU A 21 4.10 9.61 1.40
N MET A 22 4.93 8.67 0.98
CA MET A 22 4.46 7.43 0.39
C MET A 22 4.45 6.36 1.48
N VAL A 23 3.29 5.73 1.65
CA VAL A 23 3.04 4.70 2.65
C VAL A 23 2.74 3.40 1.92
N TYR A 24 3.44 2.34 2.31
CA TYR A 24 3.41 1.05 1.64
C TYR A 24 3.41 -0.08 2.68
N PHE A 25 2.48 -1.02 2.60
CA PHE A 25 2.44 -2.18 3.50
C PHE A 25 1.72 -3.39 2.87
N PRO A 26 2.03 -4.63 3.30
CA PRO A 26 1.28 -5.81 2.90
C PRO A 26 -0.17 -5.73 3.37
N TYR A 27 -1.10 -5.82 2.42
CA TYR A 27 -2.52 -5.76 2.73
C TYR A 27 -3.03 -7.15 3.14
N ASP A 28 -3.54 -7.25 4.36
CA ASP A 28 -4.14 -8.45 4.92
C ASP A 28 -5.61 -8.17 5.26
N GLU A 29 -6.53 -8.90 4.63
CA GLU A 29 -7.99 -8.75 4.79
C GLU A 29 -8.49 -9.10 6.20
N GLU A 30 -7.77 -9.92 6.97
CA GLU A 30 -8.13 -10.26 8.35
C GLU A 30 -7.65 -9.18 9.34
N MET A 31 -6.60 -8.45 8.97
CA MET A 31 -5.95 -7.43 9.78
C MET A 31 -6.29 -6.00 9.32
N SER A 32 -7.01 -5.85 8.22
CA SER A 32 -7.35 -4.58 7.61
C SER A 32 -8.83 -4.50 7.26
N SER A 33 -9.42 -3.35 7.54
CA SER A 33 -10.83 -3.07 7.26
C SER A 33 -11.00 -1.70 6.61
N TYR A 34 -11.91 -1.64 5.64
CA TYR A 34 -12.51 -0.40 5.16
C TYR A 34 -13.96 -0.35 5.61
N THR A 35 -14.30 0.67 6.39
CA THR A 35 -15.68 0.93 6.79
C THR A 35 -16.13 2.26 6.21
N ASP A 36 -17.32 2.31 5.63
CA ASP A 36 -17.91 3.59 5.26
C ASP A 36 -18.38 4.37 6.51
N ALA A 37 -18.66 5.67 6.35
CA ALA A 37 -19.19 6.51 7.42
C ALA A 37 -20.58 6.07 7.93
N TRP A 38 -21.22 5.09 7.29
CA TRP A 38 -22.57 4.59 7.55
C TRP A 38 -22.57 3.16 8.16
N MET A 39 -21.42 2.69 8.66
CA MET A 39 -21.21 1.38 9.30
C MET A 39 -21.60 0.14 8.45
N GLY A 40 -21.57 0.27 7.12
CA GLY A 40 -21.50 -0.89 6.25
C GLY A 40 -20.04 -1.33 6.10
N GLU A 41 -19.72 -2.59 6.41
CA GLU A 41 -18.54 -3.20 5.79
C GLU A 41 -18.72 -3.09 4.28
N LEU A 42 -17.71 -2.58 3.56
CA LEU A 42 -17.79 -2.52 2.11
C LEU A 42 -17.65 -3.93 1.55
N TYR A 43 -18.79 -4.49 1.14
CA TYR A 43 -18.88 -5.81 0.50
C TYR A 43 -18.61 -5.80 -1.01
N GLU A 44 -18.25 -4.65 -1.60
CA GLU A 44 -17.94 -4.57 -3.03
C GLU A 44 -16.44 -4.49 -3.27
N ASN A 45 -15.80 -5.65 -3.52
CA ASN A 45 -14.63 -5.97 -4.36
C ASN A 45 -13.56 -4.90 -4.71
N LYS A 46 -13.42 -3.82 -3.95
CA LYS A 46 -12.49 -2.74 -4.22
C LYS A 46 -11.88 -2.34 -2.90
N TYR A 47 -10.76 -2.98 -2.55
CA TYR A 47 -9.85 -2.46 -1.54
C TYR A 47 -9.09 -1.28 -2.17
N PRO A 48 -9.45 -0.02 -1.89
CA PRO A 48 -8.88 1.11 -2.61
C PRO A 48 -7.40 1.19 -2.34
N LEU A 49 -6.62 1.42 -3.40
CA LEU A 49 -5.16 1.51 -3.36
C LEU A 49 -4.43 0.19 -3.02
N VAL A 50 -5.13 -0.95 -3.04
CA VAL A 50 -4.51 -2.27 -2.95
C VAL A 50 -4.26 -2.81 -4.35
N SER A 51 -3.02 -3.18 -4.63
CA SER A 51 -2.61 -3.83 -5.87
C SER A 51 -1.54 -4.89 -5.57
N LYS A 52 -1.65 -6.06 -6.20
CA LYS A 52 -0.73 -7.20 -5.98
C LYS A 52 -0.51 -7.55 -4.49
N GLY A 53 -1.54 -7.37 -3.66
CA GLY A 53 -1.48 -7.68 -2.21
C GLY A 53 -0.82 -6.60 -1.36
N MET A 54 -0.55 -5.43 -1.94
CA MET A 54 0.12 -4.32 -1.24
C MET A 54 -0.77 -3.09 -1.27
N TRP A 55 -0.94 -2.45 -0.13
CA TRP A 55 -1.55 -1.13 -0.04
C TRP A 55 -0.50 -0.06 -0.32
N SER A 56 -0.82 0.92 -1.16
CA SER A 56 0.09 2.00 -1.54
C SER A 56 -0.62 3.34 -1.61
N GLY A 57 -0.34 4.24 -0.67
CA GLY A 57 -0.88 5.60 -0.64
C GLY A 57 0.21 6.66 -0.81
N ILE A 58 -0.04 7.70 -1.60
CA ILE A 58 0.83 8.89 -1.66
C ILE A 58 0.07 10.08 -1.11
N ILE A 59 0.52 10.58 0.04
CA ILE A 59 -0.12 11.66 0.78
C ILE A 59 0.65 12.95 0.54
N ASN A 60 -0.05 14.00 0.12
CA ASN A 60 0.50 15.35 0.09
C ASN A 60 0.53 15.91 1.52
N LEU A 61 1.73 16.18 2.03
CA LEU A 61 1.94 16.63 3.40
C LEU A 61 1.42 18.03 3.69
N LYS A 62 1.15 18.86 2.67
CA LYS A 62 0.59 20.21 2.84
C LYS A 62 -0.92 20.24 2.80
N THR A 63 -1.53 19.40 1.97
CA THR A 63 -2.99 19.38 1.79
C THR A 63 -3.66 18.21 2.50
N HIS A 64 -2.87 17.28 3.04
CA HIS A 64 -3.30 16.02 3.65
C HIS A 64 -4.20 15.20 2.73
N LYS A 65 -3.91 15.22 1.42
CA LYS A 65 -4.70 14.52 0.38
C LYS A 65 -3.94 13.34 -0.18
N LEU A 66 -4.64 12.21 -0.34
CA LEU A 66 -4.19 11.07 -1.13
C LEU A 66 -4.23 11.40 -2.62
N LEU A 67 -3.07 11.44 -3.28
CA LEU A 67 -2.96 11.79 -4.70
C LEU A 67 -3.55 10.74 -5.64
N ASN A 68 -3.58 9.48 -5.21
CA ASN A 68 -4.07 8.35 -5.97
C ASN A 68 -5.53 7.98 -5.62
N TRP A 69 -6.22 8.82 -4.84
CA TRP A 69 -7.63 8.63 -4.51
C TRP A 69 -8.53 8.91 -5.72
N LYS A 70 -9.55 8.09 -5.90
CA LYS A 70 -10.60 8.30 -6.91
C LYS A 70 -11.92 8.54 -6.20
N SER A 71 -12.71 9.48 -6.69
CA SER A 71 -14.03 9.80 -6.14
C SER A 71 -15.02 8.63 -6.17
N GLU A 72 -14.76 7.59 -6.96
CA GLU A 72 -15.56 6.36 -6.94
C GLU A 72 -15.38 5.55 -5.65
N TYR A 73 -14.35 5.83 -4.85
CA TYR A 73 -14.10 5.14 -3.58
C TYR A 73 -14.96 5.71 -2.43
N GLY A 74 -15.48 6.94 -2.55
CA GLY A 74 -16.32 7.56 -1.54
C GLY A 74 -15.58 7.93 -0.24
N ASP A 75 -16.34 8.18 0.82
CA ASP A 75 -15.84 8.45 2.16
C ASP A 75 -15.56 7.13 2.90
N LEU A 76 -14.34 6.94 3.40
CA LEU A 76 -13.84 5.68 3.93
C LEU A 76 -13.00 5.86 5.19
N TYR A 77 -13.17 4.93 6.12
CA TYR A 77 -12.25 4.75 7.24
C TYR A 77 -11.42 3.48 7.02
N LEU A 78 -10.12 3.68 6.77
CA LEU A 78 -9.12 2.61 6.70
C LEU A 78 -8.57 2.36 8.11
N GLN A 79 -8.59 1.11 8.53
CA GLN A 79 -7.84 0.63 9.69
C GLN A 79 -7.04 -0.60 9.27
N ALA A 80 -5.73 -0.59 9.46
CA ALA A 80 -4.85 -1.71 9.12
C ALA A 80 -3.82 -1.94 10.23
N LYS A 81 -3.68 -3.18 10.70
CA LYS A 81 -2.55 -3.59 11.55
C LYS A 81 -1.37 -3.95 10.64
N VAL A 82 -0.26 -3.24 10.79
CA VAL A 82 0.87 -3.31 9.85
C VAL A 82 1.91 -4.37 10.25
N CYS A 83 1.89 -4.83 11.51
CA CYS A 83 2.70 -5.95 12.03
C CYS A 83 4.18 -5.85 11.61
N ASP A 84 4.83 -4.72 11.91
CA ASP A 84 6.25 -4.47 11.63
C ASP A 84 6.65 -4.70 10.17
N SER A 85 5.72 -4.49 9.23
CA SER A 85 5.94 -4.70 7.79
C SER A 85 5.67 -3.44 6.96
N GLY A 86 5.63 -2.27 7.62
CA GLY A 86 5.40 -0.99 6.97
C GLY A 86 6.65 -0.49 6.25
N THR A 87 6.46 0.29 5.20
CA THR A 87 7.55 1.05 4.57
C THR A 87 7.06 2.44 4.23
N TYR A 88 7.83 3.44 4.64
CA TYR A 88 7.44 4.83 4.59
C TYR A 88 8.55 5.65 3.94
N PHE A 89 8.20 6.41 2.90
CA PHE A 89 9.16 7.23 2.16
C PHE A 89 8.77 8.70 2.24
N LEU A 90 9.71 9.55 2.63
CA LEU A 90 9.59 10.99 2.41
C LEU A 90 10.08 11.32 1.02
N LEU A 91 9.26 12.06 0.26
CA LEU A 91 9.56 12.48 -1.10
C LEU A 91 9.59 14.00 -1.21
N ASP A 92 10.46 14.50 -2.07
CA ASP A 92 10.50 15.92 -2.44
C ASP A 92 9.36 16.31 -3.40
N LYS A 93 9.30 17.59 -3.76
CA LYS A 93 8.30 18.13 -4.70
C LYS A 93 8.29 17.43 -6.08
N ASP A 94 9.43 16.86 -6.49
CA ASP A 94 9.62 16.17 -7.77
C ASP A 94 9.39 14.65 -7.61
N LYS A 95 8.85 14.22 -6.46
CA LYS A 95 8.62 12.83 -6.05
C LYS A 95 9.88 11.97 -5.96
N LYS A 96 11.06 12.59 -5.75
CA LYS A 96 12.30 11.85 -5.49
C LYS A 96 12.38 11.49 -4.02
N VAL A 97 12.87 10.29 -3.73
CA VAL A 97 13.06 9.82 -2.35
C VAL A 97 14.12 10.65 -1.64
N ILE A 98 13.76 11.18 -0.47
CA ILE A 98 14.66 11.85 0.47
C ILE A 98 15.23 10.82 1.43
N CYS A 99 14.36 10.07 2.10
CA CYS A 99 14.73 8.99 3.01
C CYS A 99 13.57 7.99 3.15
N LYS A 100 13.86 6.84 3.77
CA LYS A 100 12.86 5.84 4.13
C LYS A 100 13.06 5.32 5.54
N ILE A 101 11.97 4.86 6.14
CA ILE A 101 11.97 4.01 7.33
C ILE A 101 11.11 2.78 7.04
N ALA A 102 11.28 1.74 7.83
CA ALA A 102 10.53 0.50 7.72
C ALA A 102 10.05 0.03 9.10
N ASP A 103 9.22 -1.00 9.09
CA ASP A 103 8.68 -1.70 10.24
C ASP A 103 7.56 -0.90 10.94
N TYR A 104 7.89 -0.08 11.93
CA TYR A 104 6.91 0.63 12.76
C TYR A 104 6.23 1.78 12.03
N VAL A 105 4.93 1.99 12.30
CA VAL A 105 4.19 3.16 11.82
C VAL A 105 4.77 4.42 12.47
N PRO A 106 5.20 5.44 11.69
CA PRO A 106 5.65 6.72 12.25
C PRO A 106 4.47 7.52 12.78
N ASN A 107 4.02 7.21 13.99
CA ASN A 107 2.81 7.81 14.57
C ASN A 107 2.94 9.31 14.86
N GLY A 108 4.15 9.87 14.83
CA GLY A 108 4.33 11.32 14.82
C GLY A 108 3.80 11.98 13.54
N LEU A 109 3.74 11.25 12.42
CA LEU A 109 3.34 11.75 11.11
C LEU A 109 2.03 11.12 10.61
N ILE A 110 1.80 9.84 10.91
CA ILE A 110 0.61 9.09 10.48
C ILE A 110 -0.34 8.91 11.67
N PRO A 111 -1.61 9.28 11.54
CA PRO A 111 -2.57 9.09 12.61
C PRO A 111 -2.89 7.60 12.86
N GLU A 112 -3.21 7.19 14.08
CA GLU A 112 -3.41 8.03 15.29
C GLU A 112 -2.12 8.20 16.10
N THR A 113 -1.87 9.40 16.61
CA THR A 113 -0.59 9.76 17.27
C THR A 113 -0.34 9.08 18.61
N THR A 114 -1.35 8.44 19.20
CA THR A 114 -1.25 7.76 20.49
C THR A 114 -1.04 6.25 20.36
N ASP A 115 -0.96 5.72 19.14
CA ASP A 115 -0.70 4.30 18.91
C ASP A 115 0.80 3.98 19.08
N CYS A 116 1.13 2.71 19.30
CA CYS A 116 2.50 2.25 19.58
C CYS A 116 3.26 1.80 18.32
N GLY A 117 2.90 2.31 17.13
CA GLY A 117 3.52 1.93 15.87
C GLY A 117 2.86 0.76 15.14
N ASP A 118 1.72 0.26 15.63
CA ASP A 118 1.12 -1.00 15.15
C ASP A 118 0.07 -0.80 14.05
N TYR A 119 -0.64 0.33 14.07
CA TYR A 119 -1.83 0.55 13.25
C TYR A 119 -1.74 1.81 12.40
N ILE A 120 -2.23 1.71 11.18
CA ILE A 120 -2.57 2.85 10.33
C ILE A 120 -4.08 3.05 10.41
N ARG A 121 -4.52 4.27 10.76
CA ARG A 121 -5.95 4.62 10.81
C ARG A 121 -6.20 5.94 10.09
N LEU A 122 -6.85 5.89 8.92
CA LEU A 122 -7.11 7.07 8.09
C LEU A 122 -8.61 7.27 7.88
N ARG A 123 -9.11 8.48 8.18
CA ARG A 123 -10.45 8.94 7.78
C ARG A 123 -10.33 9.70 6.48
N ILE A 124 -10.69 9.07 5.38
CA ILE A 124 -10.49 9.56 4.01
C ILE A 124 -11.83 10.02 3.45
N ASN A 125 -11.93 11.28 3.07
CA ASN A 125 -13.09 11.83 2.39
C ASN A 125 -13.13 11.43 0.91
N ASN A 126 -14.28 11.62 0.29
CA ASN A 126 -14.54 11.34 -1.12
C ASN A 126 -13.54 12.03 -2.07
N ASP A 127 -13.02 13.19 -1.69
CA ASP A 127 -12.01 13.92 -2.46
C ASP A 127 -10.55 13.53 -2.14
N GLY A 128 -10.37 12.51 -1.29
CA GLY A 128 -9.07 11.98 -0.85
C GLY A 128 -8.45 12.72 0.33
N THR A 129 -9.13 13.69 0.94
CA THR A 129 -8.65 14.39 2.14
C THR A 129 -8.63 13.46 3.35
N ILE A 130 -7.55 13.46 4.12
CA ILE A 130 -7.45 12.75 5.39
C ILE A 130 -7.87 13.69 6.52
N GLU A 131 -9.04 13.47 7.12
CA GLU A 131 -9.62 14.36 8.13
C GLU A 131 -8.90 14.30 9.47
N ASN A 132 -8.45 13.10 9.87
CA ASN A 132 -7.80 12.88 11.15
C ASN A 132 -6.29 13.12 11.11
N TRP A 133 -5.81 13.95 10.19
CA TRP A 133 -4.39 14.28 10.11
C TRP A 133 -3.93 15.02 11.38
N PRO A 134 -2.73 14.72 11.94
CA PRO A 134 -2.23 15.39 13.13
C PRO A 134 -2.14 16.91 12.96
N GLU A 135 -2.52 17.67 13.99
CA GLU A 135 -2.38 19.14 13.99
C GLU A 135 -0.91 19.57 13.97
N GLU A 136 -0.06 18.83 14.68
CA GLU A 136 1.39 19.04 14.78
C GLU A 136 2.13 17.79 14.29
N PRO A 137 2.24 17.56 12.96
CA PRO A 137 2.96 16.42 12.43
C PRO A 137 4.46 16.52 12.73
N SER A 138 5.06 15.41 13.15
CA SER A 138 6.47 15.29 13.49
C SER A 138 7.19 14.32 12.57
N PHE A 139 8.43 14.65 12.22
CA PHE A 139 9.31 13.80 11.41
C PHE A 139 10.38 13.07 12.24
N SER A 140 10.25 13.08 13.57
CA SER A 140 11.27 12.54 14.49
C SER A 140 11.66 11.09 14.18
N ASP A 141 10.69 10.23 13.82
CA ASP A 141 10.94 8.83 13.45
C ASP A 141 11.89 8.70 12.23
N PHE A 142 11.85 9.67 11.31
CA PHE A 142 12.73 9.71 10.13
C PHE A 142 14.12 10.29 10.41
N LEU A 143 14.40 10.77 11.62
CA LEU A 143 15.71 11.28 12.00
C LEU A 143 16.54 10.22 12.73
N GLU A 144 15.89 9.33 13.47
CA GLU A 144 16.55 8.31 14.28
C GLU A 144 16.80 7.02 13.48
N ASP A 145 15.83 6.58 12.66
CA ASP A 145 15.84 5.24 12.04
C ASP A 145 15.93 5.25 10.50
N ALA A 146 16.20 6.41 9.89
CA ALA A 146 16.15 6.52 8.43
C ALA A 146 17.37 5.93 7.71
N ASP A 147 17.09 5.03 6.77
CA ASP A 147 18.02 4.61 5.73
C ASP A 147 18.04 5.66 4.60
N THR A 148 19.25 6.07 4.20
CA THR A 148 19.43 6.92 3.03
C THR A 148 19.40 6.08 1.76
N VAL A 149 18.45 6.36 0.87
CA VAL A 149 18.34 5.66 -0.43
C VAL A 149 19.22 6.40 -1.43
N GLU A 150 20.49 6.00 -1.56
CA GLU A 150 21.43 6.66 -2.49
C GLU A 150 21.02 6.49 -3.97
N LYS A 151 20.25 5.45 -4.31
CA LYS A 151 19.61 5.18 -5.61
C LYS A 151 18.57 4.06 -5.48
N ILE A 152 17.41 4.22 -6.10
CA ILE A 152 16.54 3.08 -6.42
C ILE A 152 17.14 2.44 -7.66
N ASP A 153 17.48 1.15 -7.58
CA ASP A 153 17.92 0.40 -8.75
C ASP A 153 16.72 0.13 -9.67
N THR A 154 16.51 1.04 -10.62
CA THR A 154 15.50 0.88 -11.68
C THR A 154 15.96 -0.08 -12.77
N SER A 155 17.15 -0.69 -12.66
CA SER A 155 17.66 -1.67 -13.61
C SER A 155 17.24 -3.11 -13.30
N ILE A 156 16.45 -3.32 -12.23
CA ILE A 156 15.70 -4.56 -12.06
C ILE A 156 14.64 -4.60 -13.15
N GLU A 157 15.01 -5.14 -14.30
CA GLU A 157 14.03 -5.62 -15.28
C GLU A 157 13.33 -6.83 -14.65
N GLU A 158 12.05 -6.68 -14.32
CA GLU A 158 11.21 -7.85 -14.05
C GLU A 158 11.31 -8.72 -15.31
N GLU A 159 11.97 -9.88 -15.23
CA GLU A 159 11.94 -10.81 -16.35
C GLU A 159 10.47 -11.19 -16.58
N PRO A 160 9.94 -10.96 -17.79
CA PRO A 160 8.56 -11.28 -18.09
C PRO A 160 8.39 -12.80 -17.97
N ILE A 161 7.67 -13.25 -16.95
CA ILE A 161 7.30 -14.66 -16.75
C ILE A 161 6.23 -15.09 -17.79
N LEU A 162 6.03 -14.31 -18.85
CA LEU A 162 4.91 -14.44 -19.79
C LEU A 162 4.87 -15.82 -20.49
N ASP A 163 6.00 -16.53 -20.56
CA ASP A 163 6.11 -17.84 -21.21
C ASP A 163 6.46 -19.00 -20.24
N ALA A 164 6.45 -18.78 -18.92
CA ALA A 164 6.71 -19.88 -17.99
C ALA A 164 5.46 -20.77 -17.85
N LYS A 165 5.39 -21.82 -18.67
CA LYS A 165 4.37 -22.86 -18.53
C LYS A 165 4.67 -23.68 -17.27
N MET A 166 3.86 -23.48 -16.23
CA MET A 166 3.90 -24.26 -15.00
C MET A 166 2.70 -25.20 -14.94
N GLU A 167 2.96 -26.50 -14.89
CA GLU A 167 1.92 -27.51 -14.72
C GLU A 167 1.70 -27.79 -13.24
N PHE A 168 0.46 -27.66 -12.79
CA PHE A 168 0.02 -27.99 -11.44
C PHE A 168 -1.01 -29.10 -11.49
N THR A 169 -0.95 -30.02 -10.53
CA THR A 169 -2.12 -30.84 -10.20
C THR A 169 -3.19 -29.98 -9.54
N TYR A 170 -4.46 -30.38 -9.62
CA TYR A 170 -5.57 -29.66 -8.99
C TYR A 170 -5.32 -29.41 -7.49
N SER A 171 -4.81 -30.41 -6.76
CA SER A 171 -4.52 -30.26 -5.33
C SER A 171 -3.40 -29.24 -5.05
N GLN A 172 -2.35 -29.21 -5.87
CA GLN A 172 -1.28 -28.21 -5.76
C GLN A 172 -1.75 -26.81 -6.11
N LEU A 173 -2.60 -26.68 -7.14
CA LEU A 173 -3.22 -25.43 -7.53
C LEU A 173 -4.09 -24.89 -6.40
N MET A 174 -5.00 -25.72 -5.86
CA MET A 174 -5.89 -25.31 -4.76
C MET A 174 -5.12 -24.98 -3.49
N ALA A 175 -4.08 -25.74 -3.16
CA ALA A 175 -3.24 -25.46 -1.98
C ALA A 175 -2.48 -24.13 -2.10
N LYS A 176 -2.12 -23.69 -3.31
CA LYS A 176 -1.52 -22.38 -3.57
C LYS A 176 -2.57 -21.27 -3.61
N LEU A 177 -3.68 -21.51 -4.29
CA LEU A 177 -4.79 -20.57 -4.43
C LEU A 177 -5.35 -20.18 -3.06
N LEU A 178 -5.63 -21.16 -2.20
CA LEU A 178 -6.19 -20.94 -0.85
C LEU A 178 -5.26 -20.16 0.09
N ARG A 179 -3.99 -19.97 -0.27
CA ARG A 179 -3.03 -19.15 0.48
C ARG A 179 -2.95 -17.71 -0.01
N LEU A 180 -3.57 -17.40 -1.15
CA LEU A 180 -3.59 -16.05 -1.70
C LEU A 180 -4.67 -15.20 -1.01
N PRO A 181 -4.54 -13.87 -1.00
CA PRO A 181 -5.64 -12.97 -0.66
C PRO A 181 -6.89 -13.26 -1.49
N LYS A 182 -8.07 -13.04 -0.90
CA LYS A 182 -9.36 -13.50 -1.43
C LYS A 182 -9.69 -12.86 -2.77
N PHE A 183 -9.28 -11.61 -2.98
CA PHE A 183 -9.42 -10.94 -4.28
C PHE A 183 -8.63 -11.64 -5.40
N LEU A 184 -7.40 -12.12 -5.13
CA LEU A 184 -6.62 -12.90 -6.10
C LEU A 184 -7.22 -14.28 -6.31
N GLN A 185 -7.74 -14.91 -5.24
CA GLN A 185 -8.48 -16.17 -5.38
C GLN A 185 -9.67 -16.03 -6.32
N MET A 186 -10.42 -14.93 -6.19
CA MET A 186 -11.59 -14.64 -7.01
C MET A 186 -11.23 -14.38 -8.46
N GLU A 187 -10.22 -13.53 -8.73
CA GLU A 187 -9.76 -13.25 -10.10
C GLU A 187 -9.22 -14.51 -10.79
N ILE A 188 -8.34 -15.26 -10.12
CA ILE A 188 -7.81 -16.52 -10.67
C ILE A 188 -8.96 -17.54 -10.86
N GLY A 189 -9.90 -17.61 -9.92
CA GLY A 189 -11.07 -18.47 -10.02
C GLY A 189 -11.94 -18.17 -11.25
N LYS A 190 -12.20 -16.90 -11.54
CA LYS A 190 -12.91 -16.47 -12.76
C LYS A 190 -12.17 -16.90 -14.02
N THR A 191 -10.85 -16.67 -14.08
CA THR A 191 -10.01 -17.07 -15.22
C THR A 191 -10.02 -18.58 -15.42
N LEU A 192 -9.92 -19.36 -14.34
CA LEU A 192 -9.98 -20.83 -14.42
C LEU A 192 -11.33 -21.32 -14.96
N ILE A 193 -12.45 -20.72 -14.50
CA ILE A 193 -13.79 -21.06 -15.01
C ILE A 193 -13.92 -20.71 -16.49
N ALA A 194 -13.44 -19.53 -16.91
CA ALA A 194 -13.48 -19.11 -18.32
C ALA A 194 -12.68 -20.05 -19.23
N ASN A 195 -11.46 -20.42 -18.84
CA ASN A 195 -10.62 -21.35 -19.59
C ASN A 195 -11.25 -22.75 -19.71
N VAL A 196 -11.97 -23.19 -18.67
CA VAL A 196 -12.68 -24.47 -18.72
C VAL A 196 -13.86 -24.39 -19.69
N LEU A 197 -14.60 -23.27 -19.71
CA LEU A 197 -15.74 -23.06 -20.62
C LEU A 197 -15.32 -22.96 -22.09
N GLU A 198 -14.20 -22.30 -22.41
CA GLU A 198 -13.65 -22.24 -23.78
C GLU A 198 -13.30 -23.64 -24.32
N GLY A 199 -12.89 -24.57 -23.46
CA GLY A 199 -12.61 -25.96 -23.84
C GLY A 199 -13.84 -26.83 -24.10
N PHE A 200 -15.06 -26.35 -23.79
CA PHE A 200 -16.31 -27.07 -24.04
C PHE A 200 -17.05 -26.60 -25.31
N GLU A 201 -16.67 -25.46 -25.90
CA GLU A 201 -17.29 -24.96 -27.13
C GLU A 201 -16.73 -25.62 -28.42
N GLU A 202 -15.68 -26.44 -28.32
CA GLU A 202 -15.05 -27.11 -29.48
C GLU A 202 -15.61 -28.52 -29.78
N GLU A 203 -16.58 -29.06 -29.03
CA GLU A 203 -17.09 -30.43 -29.21
C GLU A 203 -18.50 -30.56 -29.84
N GLU A 204 -19.04 -29.51 -30.49
CA GLU A 204 -20.33 -29.59 -31.22
C GLU A 204 -20.22 -29.29 -32.74
N GLU A 205 -19.27 -29.89 -33.46
CA GLU A 205 -19.37 -30.06 -34.92
C GLU A 205 -18.75 -31.40 -35.40
N GLU A 206 -19.47 -32.52 -35.27
CA GLU A 206 -19.38 -33.69 -36.18
C GLU A 206 -20.74 -34.39 -36.36
#